data_AF-A0A8S0VND2-F1
#
_entry.id   AF-A0A8S0VND2-F1
#
_cell.length_a   1.000
_cell.length_b   1.000
_cell.length_c   1.000
_cell.angle_alpha   90.00
_cell.angle_beta   90.00
_cell.angle_gamma   90.00
#
_symmetry.space_group_name_H-M   'P 1'
#
loop_
_entity.id
_entity.type
_entity.pdbx_description
1 polymer ?
#
loop_
_entity_poly.entity_id
_entity_poly.type
_entity_poly.pdbx_seq_one_letter_code
_entity_poly.pdbx_strand_id
1 'polypeptide(L)'
;MSSFHVVIISIFTCILRHYMGEELDSLNQRDLQNLEQQLAIALKNIRFRKNQLLYESISELQRKEKALQEQNYMLAKQIKEKEKEMVQQPHWDQQNHGNNMPTFSMASQLPCLNINGAYEGVATEDGRINGLDLNMDSLYSCHLGCFPA
;
A
#
# COMPACT_ATOMS: atom_id res chain seq x y z
N MET A 1 20.69 47.15 15.90
CA MET A 1 19.83 45.98 15.60
C MET A 1 20.23 45.27 14.31
N SER A 2 20.58 45.98 13.24
CA SER A 2 20.98 45.36 11.95
C SER A 2 22.23 44.48 12.02
N SER A 3 23.27 44.85 12.78
CA SER A 3 24.51 44.07 12.86
C SER A 3 24.32 42.70 13.52
N PHE A 4 23.46 42.59 14.53
CA PHE A 4 23.18 41.31 15.19
C PHE A 4 22.42 40.36 14.26
N HIS A 5 21.43 40.87 13.53
CA HIS A 5 20.66 40.07 12.56
C HIS A 5 21.55 39.53 11.44
N VAL A 6 22.46 40.35 10.92
CA VAL A 6 23.45 39.93 9.90
C VAL A 6 24.37 38.83 10.43
N VAL A 7 24.81 38.94 11.69
CA VAL A 7 25.63 37.90 12.33
C VAL A 7 24.86 36.58 12.49
N ILE A 8 23.60 36.63 12.92
CA ILE A 8 22.76 35.43 13.05
C ILE A 8 22.55 34.76 11.70
N ILE A 9 22.22 35.52 10.64
CA ILE A 9 22.08 34.96 9.29
C ILE A 9 23.39 34.30 8.85
N SER A 10 24.52 34.98 9.02
CA SER A 10 25.83 34.46 8.64
C SER A 10 26.16 33.15 9.36
N ILE A 11 25.93 33.08 10.68
CA ILE A 11 26.14 31.87 11.48
C ILE A 11 25.23 30.73 11.00
N PHE A 12 23.95 31.01 10.78
CA PHE A 12 23.01 30.00 10.33
C PHE A 12 23.39 29.45 8.94
N THR A 13 23.73 30.32 8.00
CA THR A 13 24.18 29.91 6.67
C THR A 13 25.46 29.08 6.74
N CYS A 14 26.43 29.47 7.57
CA CYS A 14 27.65 28.70 7.81
C CYS A 14 27.34 27.29 8.33
N ILE A 15 26.49 27.19 9.34
CA ILE A 15 26.05 25.90 9.91
C ILE A 15 25.40 25.02 8.83
N LEU A 16 24.50 25.59 8.00
CA LEU A 16 23.87 24.85 6.91
C LEU A 16 24.88 24.33 5.88
N ARG A 17 25.86 25.16 5.50
CA ARG A 17 26.93 24.76 4.58
C ARG A 17 27.74 23.59 5.13
N HIS A 18 28.12 23.63 6.41
CA HIS A 18 28.79 22.50 7.04
C HIS A 18 27.95 21.22 6.98
N TYR A 19 26.65 21.29 7.30
CA TYR A 19 25.75 20.14 7.18
C TYR A 19 25.57 19.64 5.73
N MET A 20 25.76 20.50 4.74
CA MET A 20 25.75 20.16 3.32
C MET A 20 27.10 19.62 2.82
N GLY A 21 28.12 19.58 3.69
CA GLY A 21 29.47 19.14 3.35
C GLY A 21 30.34 20.22 2.68
N GLU A 22 29.94 21.49 2.80
CA GLU A 22 30.66 22.65 2.26
C GLU A 22 31.52 23.33 3.35
N GLU A 23 32.62 23.98 2.96
CA GLU A 23 33.51 24.79 3.84
C GLU A 23 34.10 24.04 5.05
N LEU A 24 34.26 22.72 4.92
CA LEU A 24 34.76 21.84 5.98
C LEU A 24 36.24 22.07 6.35
N ASP A 25 37.01 22.73 5.48
CA ASP A 25 38.44 23.04 5.70
C ASP A 25 38.67 23.89 6.97
N SER A 26 37.63 24.61 7.42
CA SER A 26 37.65 25.43 8.62
C SER A 26 37.46 24.63 9.92
N LEU A 27 37.02 23.36 9.82
CA LEU A 27 36.75 22.48 10.95
C LEU A 27 37.99 21.64 11.30
N ASN A 28 38.22 21.44 12.60
CA ASN A 28 39.21 20.46 13.03
C ASN A 28 38.64 19.03 12.99
N GLN A 29 39.51 18.04 13.16
CA GLN A 29 39.12 16.62 13.12
C GLN A 29 38.01 16.25 14.13
N ARG A 30 38.02 16.85 15.33
CA ARG A 30 37.01 16.58 16.36
C ARG A 30 35.65 17.15 15.96
N ASP A 31 35.63 18.37 15.45
CA ASP A 31 34.40 19.03 15.01
C ASP A 31 33.79 18.32 13.80
N LEU A 32 34.64 17.83 12.89
CA LEU A 32 34.22 17.03 11.75
C LEU A 32 33.61 15.68 12.19
N GLN A 33 34.25 14.97 13.14
CA GLN A 33 33.70 13.73 13.71
C GLN A 33 32.34 13.97 14.41
N ASN A 34 32.20 15.09 15.12
CA ASN A 34 30.94 15.46 15.76
C ASN A 34 29.85 15.75 14.73
N LEU A 35 30.19 16.50 13.67
CA LEU A 35 29.28 16.79 12.55
C LEU A 35 28.80 15.50 11.87
N GLU A 36 29.70 14.57 11.60
CA GLU A 36 29.39 13.25 11.05
C GLU A 36 28.44 12.47 11.97
N GLN A 37 28.72 12.43 13.28
CA GLN A 37 27.88 11.75 14.26
C GLN A 37 26.47 12.35 14.31
N GLN A 38 26.36 13.69 14.29
CA GLN A 38 25.07 14.38 14.28
C GLN A 38 24.27 14.05 13.01
N LEU A 39 24.91 14.05 11.84
CA LEU A 39 24.28 13.66 10.58
C LEU A 39 23.83 12.19 10.60
N ALA A 40 24.65 11.28 11.11
CA ALA A 40 24.32 9.86 11.22
C ALA A 40 23.09 9.62 12.11
N ILE A 41 23.01 10.31 13.26
CA ILE A 41 21.86 10.23 14.17
C ILE A 41 20.61 10.84 13.53
N ALA A 42 20.73 12.03 12.93
CA ALA A 42 19.60 12.70 12.28
C ALA A 42 19.04 11.84 11.15
N LEU A 43 19.91 11.26 10.32
CA LEU A 43 19.54 10.36 9.23
C LEU A 43 18.86 9.09 9.75
N LYS A 44 19.39 8.48 10.82
CA LYS A 44 18.76 7.35 11.51
C LYS A 44 17.34 7.70 11.96
N ASN A 45 17.14 8.86 12.58
CA ASN A 45 15.84 9.31 13.06
C ASN A 45 14.85 9.56 11.90
N ILE A 46 15.29 10.21 10.83
CA ILE A 46 14.47 10.44 9.62
C ILE A 46 14.03 9.10 9.01
N ARG A 47 14.96 8.16 8.85
CA ARG A 47 14.66 6.82 8.34
C ARG A 47 13.70 6.07 9.25
N PHE A 48 13.93 6.09 10.56
CA PHE A 48 13.04 5.47 11.54
C PHE A 48 11.63 6.03 11.42
N ARG A 49 11.46 7.36 11.40
CA ARG A 49 10.15 7.99 11.27
C ARG A 49 9.46 7.66 9.95
N LYS A 50 10.20 7.66 8.83
CA LYS A 50 9.68 7.26 7.52
C LYS A 50 9.15 5.83 7.55
N ASN A 51 9.91 4.92 8.14
CA ASN A 51 9.52 3.51 8.25
C ASN A 51 8.30 3.34 9.15
N GLN A 52 8.24 4.04 10.28
CA GLN A 52 7.08 4.02 11.17
C GLN A 52 5.80 4.43 10.42
N LEU A 53 5.85 5.53 9.67
CA LEU A 53 4.71 5.99 8.87
C LEU A 53 4.31 4.99 7.77
N LEU A 54 5.29 4.34 7.13
CA LEU A 54 5.01 3.29 6.15
C LEU A 54 4.32 2.09 6.79
N TYR A 55 4.75 1.65 7.97
CA TYR A 55 4.10 0.56 8.70
C TYR A 55 2.68 0.90 9.13
N GLU A 56 2.46 2.12 9.61
CA GLU A 56 1.12 2.64 9.93
C GLU A 56 0.22 2.59 8.68
N SER A 57 0.70 3.07 7.53
CA SER A 57 -0.04 3.06 6.26
C SER A 57 -0.36 1.65 5.76
N ILE A 58 0.60 0.73 5.78
CA ILE A 58 0.38 -0.68 5.39
C ILE A 58 -0.70 -1.30 6.29
N SER A 59 -0.60 -1.10 7.60
CA SER A 59 -1.55 -1.65 8.57
C SER A 59 -2.97 -1.13 8.35
N GLU A 60 -3.11 0.16 8.03
CA GLU A 60 -4.39 0.76 7.68
C GLU A 60 -4.99 0.17 6.39
N LEU A 61 -4.16 0.00 5.35
CA LEU A 61 -4.60 -0.57 4.08
C LEU A 61 -5.04 -2.03 4.26
N GLN A 62 -4.29 -2.84 5.00
CA GLN A 62 -4.65 -4.22 5.31
C GLN A 62 -5.98 -4.32 6.09
N ARG A 63 -6.25 -3.37 6.99
CA ARG A 63 -7.53 -3.32 7.71
C ARG A 63 -8.69 -3.03 6.75
N LYS A 64 -8.49 -2.10 5.80
CA LYS A 64 -9.49 -1.77 4.77
C LYS A 64 -9.73 -2.94 3.83
N GLU A 65 -8.66 -3.62 3.40
CA GLU A 65 -8.74 -4.82 2.57
C GLU A 65 -9.61 -5.90 3.24
N LYS A 66 -9.35 -6.22 4.51
CA LYS A 66 -10.15 -7.19 5.28
C LYS A 66 -11.61 -6.78 5.39
N ALA A 67 -11.89 -5.51 5.68
CA ALA A 67 -13.27 -5.02 5.80
C ALA A 67 -14.03 -5.12 4.46
N LEU A 68 -13.38 -4.79 3.35
CA LEU A 68 -13.96 -4.92 2.02
C LEU A 68 -14.16 -6.38 1.61
N GLN A 69 -13.22 -7.25 1.95
CA GLN A 69 -13.34 -8.69 1.70
C GLN A 69 -14.55 -9.29 2.44
N GLU A 70 -14.75 -8.90 3.70
CA GLU A 70 -15.92 -9.32 4.49
C GLU A 70 -17.24 -8.80 3.87
N GLN A 71 -17.28 -7.53 3.46
CA GLN A 71 -18.45 -6.97 2.78
C GLN A 71 -18.76 -7.69 1.46
N ASN A 72 -17.74 -7.95 0.64
CA ASN A 72 -17.90 -8.69 -0.60
C ASN A 72 -18.40 -10.12 -0.35
N TYR A 73 -17.88 -10.78 0.69
CA TYR A 73 -18.34 -12.11 1.07
C TYR A 73 -19.82 -12.11 1.47
N MET A 74 -20.26 -11.16 2.29
CA MET A 74 -21.66 -11.02 2.68
C MET A 74 -22.58 -10.74 1.47
N LEU A 75 -22.18 -9.84 0.58
CA LEU A 75 -22.96 -9.52 -0.63
C LEU A 75 -23.06 -10.73 -1.57
N ALA A 76 -21.95 -11.44 -1.80
CA ALA A 76 -21.94 -12.65 -2.62
C ALA A 76 -22.88 -13.73 -2.04
N LYS A 77 -22.94 -13.85 -0.72
CA LYS A 77 -23.89 -14.75 -0.04
C LYS A 77 -25.35 -14.32 -0.27
N GLN A 78 -25.66 -13.04 -0.10
CA GLN A 78 -27.00 -12.50 -0.33
C GLN A 78 -27.46 -12.68 -1.78
N ILE A 79 -26.57 -12.47 -2.75
CA ILE A 79 -26.88 -12.70 -4.18
C ILE A 79 -27.25 -14.16 -4.41
N LYS A 80 -26.44 -15.10 -3.91
CA LYS A 80 -26.73 -16.54 -4.03
C LYS A 80 -28.05 -16.94 -3.36
N GLU A 81 -28.43 -16.30 -2.27
CA GLU A 81 -29.73 -16.52 -1.60
C GLU A 81 -30.88 -15.99 -2.46
N LYS A 82 -30.78 -14.77 -2.99
CA LYS A 82 -31.81 -14.18 -3.86
C LYS A 82 -32.00 -14.92 -5.17
N GLU A 83 -30.92 -15.43 -5.78
CA GLU A 83 -31.00 -16.26 -6.98
C GLU A 83 -31.80 -17.54 -6.71
N LYS A 84 -31.64 -18.16 -5.53
CA LYS A 84 -32.43 -19.33 -5.12
C LYS A 84 -33.91 -19.00 -4.89
N GLU A 85 -34.21 -17.81 -4.37
CA GLU A 85 -35.58 -17.32 -4.19
C GLU A 85 -36.26 -17.04 -5.54
N MET A 86 -35.55 -16.44 -6.50
CA MET A 86 -36.07 -16.18 -7.85
C MET A 86 -36.34 -17.46 -8.65
N VAL A 87 -35.55 -18.51 -8.45
CA VAL A 87 -35.80 -19.82 -9.08
C VAL A 87 -36.95 -20.57 -8.40
N GLN A 88 -37.26 -20.27 -7.13
CA GLN A 88 -38.37 -20.87 -6.38
C GLN A 88 -39.68 -20.11 -6.46
N GLN A 89 -39.72 -18.91 -7.06
CA GLN A 89 -40.98 -18.19 -7.27
C GLN A 89 -41.69 -18.77 -8.49
N PRO A 90 -42.80 -19.53 -8.33
CA PRO A 90 -43.65 -19.86 -9.47
C PRO A 90 -44.29 -18.55 -9.89
N HIS A 91 -43.94 -18.09 -11.08
CA HIS A 91 -44.64 -17.03 -11.81
C HIS A 91 -46.14 -17.35 -11.83
N TRP A 92 -46.91 -16.72 -10.94
CA TRP A 92 -48.38 -16.81 -10.91
C TRP A 92 -49.08 -15.73 -11.71
N ASP A 93 -48.34 -14.88 -12.43
CA ASP A 93 -48.93 -13.85 -13.27
C ASP A 93 -49.13 -14.34 -14.71
N GLN A 94 -50.07 -15.27 -14.91
CA GLN A 94 -50.75 -15.37 -16.20
C GLN A 94 -52.27 -15.51 -15.99
N GLN A 95 -52.86 -14.34 -15.76
CA GLN A 95 -54.23 -13.99 -16.08
C GLN A 95 -54.62 -14.54 -17.46
N ASN A 96 -55.80 -15.17 -17.53
CA ASN A 96 -56.67 -15.33 -18.70
C ASN A 96 -55.97 -15.39 -20.08
N HIS A 97 -55.84 -16.59 -20.65
CA HIS A 97 -55.76 -16.73 -22.09
C HIS A 97 -56.82 -17.72 -22.60
N GLY A 98 -57.97 -17.15 -23.00
CA GLY A 98 -58.49 -17.48 -24.33
C GLY A 98 -57.54 -16.86 -25.36
N ASN A 99 -56.84 -17.73 -26.07
CA ASN A 99 -56.28 -17.63 -27.43
C ASN A 99 -55.57 -16.33 -27.86
N ASN A 100 -54.24 -16.40 -28.03
CA ASN A 100 -53.55 -16.46 -29.34
C ASN A 100 -52.07 -16.04 -29.19
N MET A 101 -51.17 -16.90 -29.64
CA MET A 101 -49.72 -16.68 -29.75
C MET A 101 -49.39 -15.98 -31.10
N PRO A 102 -48.24 -15.30 -31.25
CA PRO A 102 -47.10 -16.05 -31.79
C PRO A 102 -45.71 -15.72 -31.22
N THR A 103 -44.95 -16.80 -31.14
CA THR A 103 -43.51 -17.03 -31.15
C THR A 103 -42.63 -15.85 -31.52
N PHE A 104 -41.69 -15.51 -30.63
CA PHE A 104 -40.39 -15.00 -31.03
C PHE A 104 -39.29 -15.75 -30.27
N SER A 105 -38.63 -16.66 -30.98
CA SER A 105 -37.40 -17.30 -30.55
C SER A 105 -36.25 -16.27 -30.59
N MET A 106 -35.54 -16.11 -29.48
CA MET A 106 -34.16 -15.63 -29.49
C MET A 106 -33.27 -16.67 -28.82
N ALA A 107 -32.88 -17.67 -29.62
CA ALA A 107 -31.52 -18.15 -29.51
C ALA A 107 -30.66 -17.14 -30.29
N SER A 108 -29.93 -16.27 -29.59
CA SER A 108 -28.73 -15.65 -30.14
C SER A 108 -27.61 -15.81 -29.13
N GLN A 109 -26.66 -16.65 -29.54
CA GLN A 109 -25.40 -16.90 -28.89
C GLN A 109 -24.62 -15.59 -28.79
N LEU A 110 -24.21 -15.20 -27.59
CA LEU A 110 -23.06 -14.33 -27.41
C LEU A 110 -21.92 -15.19 -26.87
N PRO A 111 -20.74 -15.21 -27.54
CA PRO A 111 -19.60 -15.95 -27.08
C PRO A 111 -19.15 -15.33 -25.76
N CYS A 112 -19.30 -16.06 -24.65
CA CYS A 112 -18.54 -15.73 -23.46
C CYS A 112 -17.07 -15.85 -23.85
N LEU A 113 -16.37 -14.71 -23.85
CA LEU A 113 -14.92 -14.68 -23.99
C LEU A 113 -14.36 -15.58 -22.89
N ASN A 114 -13.84 -16.72 -23.31
CA ASN A 114 -13.11 -17.64 -22.46
C ASN A 114 -11.79 -16.97 -22.05
N ILE A 115 -11.82 -16.12 -21.03
CA ILE A 115 -10.63 -15.81 -20.26
C ILE A 115 -10.48 -16.97 -19.28
N ASN A 116 -9.90 -18.02 -19.83
CA ASN A 116 -9.48 -19.23 -19.19
C ASN A 116 -8.41 -18.87 -18.14
N GLY A 117 -8.84 -18.53 -16.94
CA GLY A 117 -8.03 -18.54 -15.72
C GLY A 117 -8.79 -19.38 -14.72
N ALA A 118 -8.53 -20.70 -14.71
CA ALA A 118 -9.17 -21.66 -13.84
C ALA A 118 -9.17 -21.18 -12.38
N TYR A 119 -10.34 -20.79 -11.87
CA TYR A 119 -10.64 -21.01 -10.47
C TYR A 119 -11.56 -22.24 -10.43
N GLU A 120 -10.93 -23.40 -10.55
CA GLU A 120 -11.53 -24.60 -10.00
C GLU A 120 -11.75 -24.31 -8.52
N GLY A 121 -13.01 -24.41 -8.10
CA GLY A 121 -13.37 -24.46 -6.71
C GLY A 121 -12.75 -25.69 -6.08
N VAL A 122 -11.53 -25.54 -5.59
CA VAL A 122 -10.96 -26.43 -4.60
C VAL A 122 -10.85 -25.60 -3.34
N ALA A 123 -11.69 -25.97 -2.38
CA ALA A 123 -11.47 -25.67 -0.99
C ALA A 123 -10.12 -26.26 -0.57
N THR A 124 -9.07 -25.47 -0.72
CA THR A 124 -7.81 -25.67 0.00
C THR A 124 -7.59 -24.41 0.78
N GLU A 125 -7.85 -24.53 2.09
CA GLU A 125 -7.07 -23.84 3.09
C GLU A 125 -5.60 -23.90 2.69
N ASP A 126 -5.07 -22.81 2.12
CA ASP A 126 -3.66 -22.53 2.26
C ASP A 126 -3.42 -21.04 2.12
N GLY A 127 -2.57 -20.55 3.02
CA GLY A 127 -2.25 -19.16 3.18
C GLY A 127 -1.56 -18.63 1.93
N ARG A 128 -2.25 -17.77 1.19
CA ARG A 128 -1.59 -16.59 0.61
C ARG A 128 -1.88 -15.38 1.47
N ILE A 129 -1.53 -15.53 2.75
CA ILE A 129 -0.96 -14.41 3.48
C ILE A 129 0.33 -14.12 2.72
N ASN A 130 0.30 -13.14 1.80
CA ASN A 130 1.54 -12.46 1.42
C ASN A 130 1.99 -11.69 2.67
N GLY A 131 2.44 -12.44 3.67
CA GLY A 131 3.21 -11.91 4.78
C GLY A 131 4.49 -11.44 4.15
N LEU A 132 4.55 -10.15 3.82
CA LEU A 132 5.83 -9.51 3.66
C LEU A 132 6.56 -9.78 4.98
N ASP A 133 7.60 -10.59 4.93
CA ASP A 133 8.52 -10.70 6.05
C ASP A 133 9.13 -9.31 6.24
N LEU A 134 8.71 -8.61 7.29
CA LEU A 134 9.07 -7.23 7.57
C LEU A 134 10.37 -7.14 8.39
N ASN A 135 11.13 -8.23 8.55
CA ASN A 135 12.41 -8.17 9.22
C ASN A 135 13.49 -7.54 8.33
N MET A 136 14.04 -6.42 8.80
CA MET A 136 14.90 -5.50 8.05
C MET A 136 16.40 -5.68 8.37
N ASP A 137 16.80 -6.80 8.98
CA ASP A 137 18.23 -7.13 9.15
C ASP A 137 18.94 -7.30 7.78
N SER A 138 18.19 -7.65 6.73
CA SER A 138 18.72 -7.93 5.39
C SER A 138 19.08 -6.68 4.57
N LEU A 139 18.51 -5.51 4.89
CA LEU A 139 18.63 -4.29 4.05
C LEU A 139 19.57 -3.23 4.65
N TYR A 140 20.16 -3.48 5.82
CA TYR A 140 21.03 -2.51 6.51
C TYR A 140 22.38 -3.11 6.95
N SER A 141 22.98 -3.94 6.12
CA SER A 141 24.44 -4.06 6.09
C SER A 141 25.01 -2.88 5.30
N CYS A 142 24.85 -1.65 5.82
CA CYS A 142 25.65 -0.53 5.36
C CYS A 142 27.06 -0.76 5.89
N HIS A 143 27.85 -1.54 5.16
CA HIS A 143 29.29 -1.50 5.28
C HIS A 143 29.67 -0.04 5.06
N LEU A 144 30.09 0.66 6.12
CA LEU A 144 30.88 1.87 5.99
C LEU A 144 32.04 1.47 5.08
N GLY A 145 31.99 1.93 3.84
CA GLY A 145 33.07 1.77 2.89
C GLY A 145 34.28 2.43 3.52
N CYS A 146 35.28 1.62 3.86
CA CYS A 146 36.63 2.10 4.06
C CYS A 146 37.00 2.95 2.84
N PHE A 147 37.23 4.24 3.02
CA PHE A 147 37.96 5.02 2.03
C PHE A 147 39.42 4.54 2.08
N PRO A 148 40.00 4.00 0.99
CA PRO A 148 41.43 3.73 0.96
C PRO A 148 42.19 5.06 1.02
N ALA A 149 43.25 5.06 1.82
CA ALA A 149 44.19 6.17 2.01
C ALA A 149 45.04 6.45 0.75
#